data_AF-A0A967L7X4-F1
#
_entry.id   AF-A0A967L7X4-F1
#
_cell.length_a   1.000
_cell.length_b   1.000
_cell.length_c   1.000
_cell.angle_alpha   90.00
_cell.angle_beta   90.00
_cell.angle_gamma   90.00
#
_symmetry.space_group_name_H-M   'P 1'
#
loop_
_entity.id
_entity.type
_entity.pdbx_description
1 polymer ?
#
loop_
_entity_poly.entity_id
_entity_poly.type
_entity_poly.pdbx_seq_one_letter_code
_entity_poly.pdbx_strand_id
1 'polypeptide(L)'
;MGNRIIAAVIDFIIMAGINGGAGIILPGFAEGLGSLAAIAYLLTRDSLPFLDGQSIGKKAMGIRAVGPGGKSLAGDWQPGLIRNAVLLIPFFALVELIVLITRQDKPPPLRRLGDEWARTKVVNADPGSRAG
;
A
#
# COMPACT_ATOMS: atom_id res chain seq x y z
N MET A 1 -5.16 1.93 15.02
CA MET A 1 -3.85 1.45 14.54
C MET A 1 -3.91 0.00 14.06
N GLY A 2 -4.56 -0.91 14.80
CA GLY A 2 -4.69 -2.34 14.43
C GLY A 2 -5.11 -2.57 12.98
N ASN A 3 -6.12 -1.85 12.48
CA ASN A 3 -6.57 -1.99 11.09
C ASN A 3 -5.49 -1.71 10.03
N ARG A 4 -4.54 -0.80 10.30
CA ARG A 4 -3.46 -0.48 9.34
C ARG A 4 -2.36 -1.56 9.33
N ILE A 5 -2.09 -2.17 10.49
CA ILE A 5 -1.12 -3.26 10.62
C ILE A 5 -1.69 -4.53 9.99
N ILE A 6 -2.95 -4.86 10.30
CA ILE A 6 -3.65 -6.02 9.73
C ILE A 6 -3.75 -5.88 8.20
N ALA A 7 -4.09 -4.68 7.69
CA ALA A 7 -4.08 -4.43 6.25
C ALA A 7 -2.70 -4.69 5.61
N ALA A 8 -1.62 -4.26 6.26
CA ALA A 8 -0.26 -4.49 5.78
C ALA A 8 0.12 -5.98 5.81
N VAL A 9 -0.32 -6.73 6.82
CA VAL A 9 -0.11 -8.19 6.91
C VAL A 9 -0.86 -8.91 5.80
N ILE A 10 -2.13 -8.57 5.56
CA ILE A 10 -2.93 -9.16 4.46
C ILE A 10 -2.24 -8.89 3.13
N ASP A 11 -1.83 -7.65 2.89
CA ASP A 11 -1.12 -7.26 1.68
C ASP A 11 0.22 -8.01 1.50
N PHE A 12 0.94 -8.29 2.59
CA PHE A 12 2.16 -9.09 2.57
C PHE A 12 1.88 -10.56 2.23
N ILE A 13 0.81 -11.15 2.78
CA ILE A 13 0.38 -12.51 2.45
C ILE A 13 0.01 -12.62 0.97
N ILE A 14 -0.72 -11.62 0.43
CA ILE A 14 -1.04 -11.59 -1.00
C ILE A 14 0.23 -11.51 -1.84
N MET A 15 1.19 -10.66 -1.47
CA MET A 15 2.46 -10.55 -2.17
C MET A 15 3.27 -11.86 -2.11
N ALA A 16 3.31 -12.52 -0.95
CA ALA A 16 3.96 -13.81 -0.78
C ALA A 16 3.28 -14.92 -1.58
N GLY A 17 1.94 -14.90 -1.66
CA GLY A 17 1.16 -15.83 -2.49
C GLY A 17 1.40 -15.62 -3.99
N ILE A 18 1.49 -14.36 -4.45
CA ILE A 18 1.84 -14.04 -5.84
C ILE A 18 3.26 -14.52 -6.16
N ASN A 19 4.23 -14.24 -5.29
CA ASN A 19 5.63 -14.61 -5.52
C ASN A 19 5.84 -16.13 -5.43
N GLY A 20 5.37 -16.78 -4.36
CA GLY A 20 5.49 -18.23 -4.17
C GLY A 20 4.67 -19.04 -5.17
N GLY A 21 3.45 -18.60 -5.51
CA GLY A 21 2.63 -19.22 -6.54
C GLY A 21 3.27 -19.11 -7.93
N ALA A 22 3.85 -17.95 -8.26
CA ALA A 22 4.58 -17.78 -9.50
C ALA A 22 5.85 -18.65 -9.55
N GLY A 23 6.57 -18.82 -8.45
CA GLY A 23 7.74 -19.72 -8.38
C GLY A 23 7.39 -21.20 -8.59
N ILE A 24 6.20 -21.62 -8.15
CA ILE A 24 5.70 -23.00 -8.37
C ILE A 24 5.23 -23.20 -9.81
N ILE A 25 4.55 -22.20 -10.41
CA ILE A 25 3.95 -22.32 -11.74
C ILE A 25 4.98 -22.04 -12.86
N LEU A 26 5.99 -21.20 -12.60
CA LEU A 26 6.94 -20.69 -13.59
C LEU A 26 8.41 -20.84 -13.10
N PRO A 27 8.96 -22.05 -13.04
CA PRO A 27 10.34 -22.26 -12.61
C PRO A 27 11.37 -21.73 -13.63
N GLY A 28 12.55 -21.33 -13.15
CA GLY A 28 13.68 -20.91 -13.98
C GLY A 28 13.66 -19.42 -14.35
N PHE A 29 13.98 -19.06 -15.61
CA PHE A 29 14.00 -17.65 -16.05
C PHE A 29 12.66 -16.92 -15.86
N ALA A 30 11.55 -17.67 -15.86
CA ALA A 30 10.20 -17.15 -15.65
C ALA A 30 9.89 -16.82 -14.16
N GLU A 31 10.71 -17.26 -13.21
CA GLU A 31 10.59 -16.89 -11.78
C GLU A 31 10.82 -15.38 -11.58
N GLY A 32 11.68 -14.78 -12.40
CA GLY A 32 11.89 -13.34 -12.46
C GLY A 32 10.61 -12.57 -12.85
N LEU A 33 9.74 -13.16 -13.67
CA LEU A 33 8.46 -12.55 -14.05
C LEU A 33 7.47 -12.52 -12.88
N GLY A 34 7.49 -13.55 -12.03
CA GLY A 34 6.72 -13.57 -10.78
C GLY A 34 7.14 -12.46 -9.81
N SER A 35 8.45 -12.25 -9.68
CA SER A 35 9.02 -11.18 -8.87
C SER A 35 8.67 -9.79 -9.42
N LEU A 36 8.74 -9.62 -10.75
CA LEU A 36 8.32 -8.39 -11.42
C LEU A 36 6.82 -8.11 -11.24
N ALA A 37 5.97 -9.13 -11.33
CA ALA A 37 4.53 -9.00 -11.08
C ALA A 37 4.23 -8.62 -9.63
N ALA A 38 4.94 -9.20 -8.65
CA ALA A 38 4.80 -8.84 -7.24
C ALA A 38 5.23 -7.39 -6.97
N ILE A 39 6.34 -6.94 -7.56
CA ILE A 39 6.80 -5.54 -7.49
C ILE A 39 5.79 -4.60 -8.16
N ALA A 40 5.29 -4.96 -9.35
CA ALA A 40 4.29 -4.18 -10.06
C ALA A 40 3.01 -4.04 -9.24
N TYR A 41 2.52 -5.12 -8.61
CA TYR A 41 1.38 -5.07 -7.72
C TYR A 41 1.66 -4.19 -6.49
N LEU A 42 2.80 -4.36 -5.83
CA LEU A 42 3.19 -3.56 -4.65
C LEU A 42 3.18 -2.07 -4.98
N LEU A 43 3.74 -1.70 -6.13
CA LEU A 43 3.83 -0.31 -6.61
C LEU A 43 2.46 0.28 -6.97
N THR A 44 1.63 -0.50 -7.67
CA THR A 44 0.45 0.04 -8.36
C THR A 44 -0.88 -0.21 -7.65
N ARG A 45 -0.98 -1.16 -6.72
CA ARG A 45 -2.26 -1.59 -6.09
C ARG A 45 -3.18 -0.47 -5.61
N ASP A 46 -2.61 0.62 -5.12
CA ASP A 46 -3.38 1.76 -4.59
C ASP A 46 -3.82 2.77 -5.66
N SER A 47 -3.38 2.57 -6.90
CA SER A 47 -3.77 3.37 -8.06
C SER A 47 -4.62 2.59 -9.07
N LEU A 48 -4.81 1.27 -8.84
CA LEU A 48 -5.58 0.39 -9.72
C LEU A 48 -7.07 0.81 -9.72
N PRO A 49 -7.65 1.16 -10.89
CA PRO A 49 -9.04 1.59 -10.99
C PRO A 49 -10.04 0.52 -10.54
N PHE A 50 -9.73 -0.75 -10.81
CA PHE A 50 -10.59 -1.88 -10.46
C PHE A 50 -10.57 -2.22 -8.95
N LEU A 51 -9.65 -1.64 -8.18
CA LEU A 51 -9.60 -1.76 -6.72
C LEU A 51 -10.04 -0.48 -6.01
N ASP A 52 -10.71 0.45 -6.72
CA ASP A 52 -11.18 1.73 -6.16
C ASP A 52 -10.05 2.59 -5.56
N GLY A 53 -8.81 2.44 -6.05
CA GLY A 53 -7.65 3.16 -5.52
C GLY A 53 -7.20 2.67 -4.13
N GLN A 54 -7.38 1.39 -3.83
CA GLN A 54 -7.05 0.78 -2.54
C GLN A 54 -6.41 -0.59 -2.71
N SER A 55 -5.46 -0.94 -1.85
CA SER A 55 -5.01 -2.33 -1.74
C SER A 55 -6.10 -3.25 -1.18
N ILE A 56 -5.98 -4.55 -1.46
CA ILE A 56 -6.92 -5.58 -0.99
C ILE A 56 -6.97 -5.61 0.55
N GLY A 57 -5.82 -5.53 1.23
CA GLY A 57 -5.79 -5.49 2.69
C GLY A 57 -6.47 -4.25 3.27
N LYS A 58 -6.34 -3.09 2.61
CA LYS A 58 -7.01 -1.85 3.03
C LYS A 58 -8.52 -1.93 2.82
N LYS A 59 -8.96 -2.49 1.70
CA LYS A 59 -10.37 -2.74 1.39
C LYS A 59 -11.01 -3.68 2.42
N ALA A 60 -10.31 -4.75 2.80
CA ALA A 60 -10.74 -5.69 3.84
C ALA A 60 -10.86 -5.02 5.23
N MET A 61 -10.00 -4.04 5.51
CA MET A 61 -9.98 -3.32 6.80
C MET A 61 -10.80 -2.03 6.83
N GLY A 62 -11.58 -1.74 5.76
CA GLY A 62 -12.43 -0.55 5.69
C GLY A 62 -11.66 0.77 5.77
N ILE A 63 -10.41 0.79 5.30
CA ILE A 63 -9.56 1.98 5.28
C ILE A 63 -9.10 2.26 3.86
N ARG A 64 -8.86 3.53 3.52
CA ARG A 64 -8.37 3.94 2.20
C ARG A 64 -7.35 5.03 2.30
N ALA A 65 -6.43 5.09 1.34
CA ALA A 65 -5.54 6.22 1.25
C ALA A 65 -6.07 7.24 0.26
N VAL A 66 -5.95 8.52 0.61
CA VAL A 66 -6.46 9.64 -0.17
C VAL A 66 -5.37 10.69 -0.35
N GLY A 67 -5.40 11.37 -1.50
CA GLY A 67 -4.53 12.49 -1.79
C GLY A 67 -4.92 13.78 -1.06
N PRO A 68 -4.26 14.90 -1.40
CA PRO A 68 -4.64 16.22 -0.92
C PRO A 68 -6.12 16.51 -1.21
N GLY A 69 -6.84 17.05 -0.23
CA GLY A 69 -8.28 17.33 -0.38
C GLY A 69 -9.19 16.10 -0.30
N GLY A 70 -8.68 14.89 -0.03
CA GLY A 70 -9.50 13.69 0.12
C GLY A 70 -9.79 12.92 -1.17
N LYS A 71 -9.18 13.34 -2.29
CA LYS A 71 -9.31 12.67 -3.59
C LYS A 71 -8.89 11.20 -3.53
N SER A 72 -9.63 10.36 -4.25
CA SER A 72 -9.22 8.96 -4.46
C SER A 72 -7.88 8.89 -5.18
N LEU A 73 -7.12 7.83 -4.90
CA LEU A 73 -5.88 7.52 -5.62
C LEU A 73 -6.13 6.67 -6.88
N ALA A 74 -7.39 6.28 -7.14
CA ALA A 74 -7.77 5.55 -8.34
C ALA A 74 -7.39 6.35 -9.61
N GLY A 75 -6.52 5.79 -10.44
CA GLY A 75 -6.00 6.48 -11.64
C GLY A 75 -4.95 7.56 -11.35
N ASP A 76 -4.65 7.85 -10.08
CA ASP A 76 -3.59 8.77 -9.67
C ASP A 76 -2.30 7.98 -9.35
N TRP A 77 -1.57 7.68 -10.42
CA TRP A 77 -0.41 6.78 -10.38
C TRP A 77 0.80 7.39 -9.69
N GLN A 78 1.01 8.69 -9.81
CA GLN A 78 2.19 9.36 -9.25
C GLN A 78 2.26 9.28 -7.71
N PRO A 79 1.25 9.75 -6.94
CA PRO A 79 1.27 9.62 -5.48
C PRO A 79 1.16 8.16 -5.01
N GLY A 80 0.44 7.29 -5.74
CA GLY A 80 0.40 5.87 -5.42
C GLY A 80 1.76 5.18 -5.57
N LEU A 81 2.45 5.44 -6.67
CA LEU A 81 3.81 4.94 -6.94
C LEU A 81 4.80 5.51 -5.93
N ILE A 82 4.82 6.82 -5.70
CA ILE A 82 5.76 7.44 -4.75
C ILE A 82 5.58 6.83 -3.36
N ARG A 83 4.35 6.63 -2.89
CA ARG A 83 4.14 6.03 -1.57
C ARG A 83 4.67 4.60 -1.49
N ASN A 84 4.43 3.80 -2.52
CA ASN A 84 4.77 2.38 -2.52
C ASN A 84 6.22 2.10 -2.92
N ALA A 85 6.85 2.95 -3.74
CA ALA A 85 8.23 2.81 -4.18
C ALA A 85 9.23 2.92 -3.03
N VAL A 86 8.89 3.70 -2.01
CA VAL A 86 9.72 3.82 -0.81
C VAL A 86 9.81 2.47 -0.06
N LEU A 87 8.81 1.59 -0.20
CA LEU A 87 8.85 0.23 0.36
C LEU A 87 9.79 -0.73 -0.42
N LEU A 88 10.24 -0.36 -1.62
CA LEU A 88 11.26 -1.13 -2.36
C LEU A 88 12.67 -0.90 -1.83
N ILE A 89 12.89 0.18 -1.06
CA ILE A 89 14.18 0.44 -0.43
C ILE A 89 14.39 -0.61 0.67
N PRO A 90 15.45 -1.44 0.59
CA PRO A 90 15.72 -2.46 1.61
C PRO A 90 15.75 -1.84 3.01
N PHE A 91 15.15 -2.53 3.98
CA PHE A 91 15.02 -2.10 5.39
C PHE A 91 14.19 -0.83 5.62
N PHE A 92 13.70 -0.12 4.59
CA PHE A 92 12.90 1.08 4.78
C PHE A 92 11.55 0.77 5.45
N ALA A 93 10.95 -0.39 5.17
CA ALA A 93 9.76 -0.84 5.88
C ALA A 93 9.98 -0.95 7.40
N LEU A 94 11.19 -1.30 7.85
CA LEU A 94 11.55 -1.31 9.27
C LEU A 94 11.72 0.11 9.81
N VAL A 95 12.36 1.00 9.05
CA VAL A 95 12.47 2.44 9.40
C VAL A 95 11.09 3.05 9.53
N GLU A 96 10.18 2.76 8.59
CA GLU A 96 8.80 3.24 8.61
C GLU A 96 8.03 2.68 9.82
N LEU A 97 8.23 1.40 10.17
CA LEU A 97 7.67 0.81 11.37
C LEU A 97 8.19 1.48 12.65
N ILE A 98 9.50 1.72 12.75
CA ILE A 98 10.13 2.42 13.88
C ILE A 98 9.61 3.85 13.99
N VAL A 99 9.52 4.57 12.87
CA VAL A 99 8.98 5.94 12.82
C VAL A 99 7.50 5.97 13.21
N LEU A 100 6.70 4.99 12.77
CA LEU A 100 5.30 4.86 13.16
C LEU A 100 5.14 4.58 14.66
N ILE A 101 5.97 3.71 15.25
CA ILE A 101 5.91 3.42 16.69
C ILE A 101 6.40 4.63 17.50
N THR A 102 7.45 5.30 17.07
CA THR A 102 8.05 6.43 17.82
C THR A 102 7.27 7.74 17.72
N ARG A 103 6.50 7.95 16.63
CA ARG A 103 5.66 9.14 16.44
C ARG A 103 4.20 8.92 16.83
N GLN A 104 3.86 7.76 17.41
CA GLN A 104 2.47 7.38 17.67
C GLN A 104 1.72 8.34 18.60
N ASP A 105 2.43 8.95 19.54
CA ASP A 105 1.87 9.79 20.60
C ASP A 105 2.05 11.30 20.33
N LYS A 106 2.58 11.68 19.16
CA LYS A 106 2.87 13.08 18.83
C LYS A 106 1.86 13.64 17.82
N PRO A 107 1.21 14.80 18.08
CA PRO A 107 0.55 15.56 17.01
C PRO A 107 1.62 16.09 16.05
N PRO A 108 1.43 16.06 14.72
CA PRO A 108 0.22 15.79 13.92
C PRO A 108 -0.11 14.30 13.68
N PRO A 109 -1.34 13.95 13.21
CA PRO A 109 -1.76 12.56 13.02
C PRO A 109 -0.80 11.77 12.13
N LEU A 110 -0.43 10.55 12.58
CA LEU A 110 0.57 9.71 11.95
C LEU A 110 0.32 9.49 10.46
N ARG A 111 1.25 10.05 9.68
CA ARG A 111 1.49 9.71 8.29
C ARG A 111 2.71 8.81 8.23
N ARG A 112 2.64 7.79 7.38
CA ARG A 112 3.82 7.05 6.95
C ARG A 112 4.80 8.00 6.24
N LEU A 113 6.09 7.70 6.25
CA LEU A 113 7.05 8.52 5.50
C LEU A 113 6.70 8.53 4.00
N GLY A 114 6.26 7.39 3.45
CA GLY A 114 5.73 7.35 2.10
C GLY A 114 4.46 8.19 1.90
N ASP A 115 3.59 8.28 2.93
CA ASP A 115 2.41 9.17 2.90
C ASP A 115 2.81 10.64 2.98
N GLU A 116 3.85 11.00 3.75
CA GLU A 116 4.37 12.36 3.82
C GLU A 116 4.96 12.80 2.47
N TRP A 117 5.74 11.92 1.83
CA TRP A 117 6.37 12.20 0.54
C TRP A 117 5.36 12.25 -0.60
N ALA A 118 4.36 11.37 -0.59
CA ALA A 118 3.26 11.38 -1.55
C ALA A 118 2.16 12.42 -1.23
N ARG A 119 2.27 13.12 -0.10
CA ARG A 119 1.23 14.03 0.44
C ARG A 119 -0.15 13.34 0.57
N THR A 120 -0.16 12.05 0.90
CA THR A 120 -1.38 11.25 1.11
C THR A 120 -1.69 11.08 2.59
N LYS A 121 -2.90 10.60 2.90
CA LYS A 121 -3.30 10.18 4.25
C LYS A 121 -4.24 8.99 4.20
N VAL A 122 -4.19 8.12 5.21
CA VAL A 122 -5.13 7.00 5.35
C VAL A 122 -6.33 7.44 6.19
N VAL A 123 -7.52 7.33 5.62
CA VAL A 123 -8.82 7.62 6.23
C VAL A 123 -9.65 6.35 6.34
N ASN A 124 -10.67 6.36 7.20
CA ASN A 124 -11.69 5.31 7.19
C ASN A 124 -12.49 5.44 5.88
N ALA A 125 -12.73 4.31 5.21
CA ALA A 125 -13.51 4.26 4.00
C ALA A 125 -15.00 4.31 4.39
N ASP A 126 -15.54 5.51 4.57
CA ASP A 126 -16.96 5.68 4.84
C ASP A 126 -17.76 5.35 3.55
N PRO A 127 -18.87 4.58 3.60
CA PRO A 127 -19.61 4.15 2.41
C PRO A 127 -20.13 5.30 1.54
N GLY A 128 -20.32 6.50 2.12
CA GLY A 128 -20.77 7.71 1.43
C GLY A 128 -19.70 8.47 0.63
N SER A 129 -18.42 8.13 0.79
CA SER A 129 -17.30 8.79 0.09
C SER A 129 -16.99 8.23 -1.31
N ARG A 130 -17.88 7.38 -1.83
CA ARG A 130 -17.75 6.69 -3.13
C ARG A 130 -18.14 7.55 -4.35
N ALA A 131 -18.56 8.80 -4.13
CA ALA A 131 -19.17 9.65 -5.15
C ALA A 131 -18.51 11.04 -5.32
N GLY A 132 -17.24 11.22 -4.90
CA GLY A 132 -16.52 12.50 -5.02
C GLY A 132 -15.17 12.35 -5.72
#